data_AF-A0A0N0BGG4-F1
#
_entry.id   AF-A0A0N0BGG4-F1
#
_cell.length_a   1.000
_cell.length_b   1.000
_cell.length_c   1.000
_cell.angle_alpha   90.00
_cell.angle_beta   90.00
_cell.angle_gamma   90.00
#
_symmetry.space_group_name_H-M   'P 1'
#
loop_
_entity.id
_entity.type
_entity.pdbx_description
1 polymer ?
#
loop_
_entity_poly.entity_id
_entity_poly.type
_entity_poly.pdbx_seq_one_letter_code
_entity_poly.pdbx_strand_id
1 'polypeptide(L)' 'IAPSDFHLFRSLQHFLSGKKFENLDDVQNAISRYFAQKPINFYRSGIKNLHTR' A
#
# COMPACT_ATOMS: atom_id res chain seq x y z
N ILE A 1 -17.18 2.82 -1.30
CA ILE A 1 -15.78 2.61 -1.75
C ILE A 1 -14.95 2.29 -0.51
N ALA A 2 -14.16 1.22 -0.50
CA ALA A 2 -13.37 0.86 0.69
C ALA A 2 -12.05 1.65 0.74
N PRO A 3 -11.61 2.12 1.93
CA PRO A 3 -10.28 2.73 2.14
C PRO A 3 -9.11 1.87 1.69
N SER A 4 -9.29 0.55 1.71
CA SER A 4 -8.35 -0.41 1.16
C SER A 4 -8.11 -0.17 -0.33
N ASP A 5 -9.18 -0.02 -1.12
CA ASP A 5 -9.09 0.04 -2.58
C ASP A 5 -8.51 1.37 -3.07
N PHE A 6 -8.97 2.51 -2.53
CA PHE A 6 -8.58 3.82 -3.06
C PHE A 6 -7.27 4.38 -2.49
N HIS A 7 -6.84 3.91 -1.32
CA HIS A 7 -5.66 4.44 -0.63
C HIS A 7 -4.53 3.41 -0.50
N LEU A 8 -4.81 2.28 0.16
CA LEU A 8 -3.79 1.25 0.42
C LEU A 8 -3.36 0.55 -0.88
N PHE A 9 -4.28 -0.06 -1.61
CA PHE A 9 -3.97 -0.79 -2.84
C PHE A 9 -3.55 0.12 -3.96
N ARG A 10 -4.13 1.33 -4.06
CA ARG A 10 -3.65 2.34 -5.02
C ARG A 10 -2.18 2.70 -4.78
N SER A 11 -1.81 2.97 -3.54
CA SER A 11 -0.43 3.29 -3.19
C SER A 11 0.52 2.10 -3.40
N LEU A 12 0.06 0.90 -3.06
CA LEU A 12 0.81 -0.34 -3.29
C LEU A 12 1.01 -0.62 -4.78
N GLN A 13 -0.01 -0.42 -5.62
CA GLN A 13 0.07 -0.59 -7.07
C GLN A 13 1.13 0.32 -7.68
N HIS A 14 1.21 1.57 -7.24
CA HIS A 14 2.28 2.47 -7.68
C HIS A 14 3.67 1.98 -7.27
N PHE A 15 3.82 1.39 -6.08
CA PHE A 15 5.09 0.81 -5.64
C PHE A 15 5.48 -0.45 -6.42
N LEU A 16 4.51 -1.30 -6.75
CA LEU A 16 4.73 -2.55 -7.47
C LEU A 16 4.92 -2.34 -8.98
N SER A 17 4.43 -1.23 -9.53
CA SER A 17 4.50 -0.92 -10.95
C SER A 17 5.95 -0.97 -11.46
N GLY A 18 6.21 -1.82 -12.46
CA GLY A 18 7.52 -1.97 -13.09
C GLY A 18 8.52 -2.84 -12.32
N LYS A 19 8.17 -3.36 -11.15
CA LYS A 19 9.00 -4.35 -10.44
C LYS A 19 8.75 -5.75 -10.99
N LYS A 20 9.82 -6.50 -11.20
CA LYS A 20 9.79 -7.95 -11.42
C LYS A 20 10.32 -8.63 -10.16
N PHE A 21 9.66 -9.72 -9.78
CA PHE A 21 10.03 -10.54 -8.64
C PHE A 21 10.27 -11.95 -9.15
N GLU A 22 11.32 -12.62 -8.66
CA GLU A 22 11.71 -13.93 -9.14
C GLU A 22 10.95 -15.05 -8.43
N ASN A 23 10.51 -14.79 -7.19
CA ASN A 23 9.79 -15.76 -6.38
C ASN A 23 8.82 -15.09 -5.39
N LEU A 24 8.03 -15.91 -4.71
CA LEU A 24 7.02 -15.44 -3.74
C LEU A 24 7.65 -14.79 -2.49
N ASP A 25 8.83 -15.23 -2.06
CA ASP A 25 9.52 -14.64 -0.91
C ASP A 25 9.93 -13.20 -1.20
N ASP A 26 10.43 -12.91 -2.42
CA ASP A 26 10.76 -11.55 -2.86
C ASP A 26 9.54 -10.62 -2.78
N VAL A 27 8.37 -11.11 -3.20
CA VAL A 27 7.10 -10.37 -3.14
C VAL A 27 6.74 -10.10 -1.68
N GLN A 28 6.78 -11.13 -0.84
CA GLN A 28 6.40 -11.04 0.58
C GLN A 28 7.32 -10.09 1.35
N ASN A 29 8.63 -10.15 1.08
CA ASN A 29 9.63 -9.25 1.64
C ASN A 29 9.44 -7.80 1.15
N ALA A 30 9.19 -7.60 -0.14
CA ALA A 30 8.97 -6.26 -0.70
C ALA A 30 7.72 -5.58 -0.10
N ILE A 31 6.61 -6.32 0.00
CA ILE A 31 5.36 -5.83 0.59
C ILE A 31 5.55 -5.55 2.10
N SER A 32 6.21 -6.44 2.83
CA SER A 32 6.47 -6.26 4.27
C SER A 32 7.31 -5.02 4.53
N ARG A 33 8.40 -4.84 3.77
CA ARG A 33 9.26 -3.63 3.85
C ARG A 33 8.49 -2.37 3.48
N TYR A 34 7.64 -2.44 2.46
CA TYR A 34 6.84 -1.29 2.02
C TYR A 34 5.94 -0.75 3.13
N PHE A 35 5.18 -1.62 3.81
CA PHE A 35 4.29 -1.21 4.88
C PHE A 35 5.03 -0.81 6.16
N ALA A 36 6.15 -1.45 6.47
CA ALA A 36 7.00 -1.09 7.61
C ALA A 36 7.57 0.33 7.50
N GLN A 37 7.81 0.82 6.28
CA GLN A 37 8.34 2.18 6.05
C GLN A 37 7.26 3.27 6.06
N LYS A 38 5.97 2.92 6.10
CA LYS A 38 4.91 3.94 6.08
C LYS A 38 4.69 4.56 7.46
N PRO A 39 4.63 5.90 7.56
CA PRO A 39 4.31 6.55 8.82
C PRO A 39 2.86 6.26 9.22
N ILE A 40 2.56 6.27 10.52
CA ILE A 40 1.20 6.01 11.03
C ILE A 40 0.13 6.93 10.40
N ASN A 41 0.54 8.16 10.05
CA ASN A 41 -0.32 9.14 9.40
C ASN A 41 -0.80 8.67 8.03
N PHE A 42 -0.01 7.88 7.30
CA PHE A 42 -0.44 7.31 6.01
C PHE A 42 -1.72 6.49 6.17
N TYR A 43 -1.80 5.62 7.19
CA TYR A 43 -2.98 4.80 7.44
C TYR A 43 -4.17 5.64 7.95
N ARG A 44 -3.90 6.61 8.84
CA ARG A 44 -4.93 7.54 9.34
C ARG A 44 -5.55 8.37 8.22
N SER A 45 -4.75 8.84 7.27
CA SER A 45 -5.24 9.60 6.12
C SER A 45 -6.16 8.76 5.23
N GLY A 46 -5.83 7.48 4.99
CA GLY A 46 -6.68 6.58 4.21
C GLY A 46 -8.07 6.39 4.82
N ILE A 47 -8.14 6.22 6.14
CA ILE A 47 -9.40 6.06 6.89
C ILE A 47 -10.20 7.37 6.91
N LYS A 48 -9.54 8.51 7.15
CA LYS A 48 -10.19 9.82 7.21
C LYS A 48 -10.77 10.26 5.85
N ASN A 49 -10.05 9.98 4.77
CA ASN A 49 -10.49 10.30 3.41
C ASN A 49 -11.76 9.55 2.97
N LEU A 50 -12.21 8.54 3.74
CA LEU A 50 -13.51 7.89 3.52
C LEU A 50 -14.69 8.86 3.71
N HIS A 51 -14.56 9.84 4.62
CA HIS A 51 -15.63 10.80 4.93
C HIS A 51 -15.67 12.01 3.97
N THR A 52 -14.68 12.17 3.11
CA THR A 52 -14.51 13.37 2.26
C THR A 52 -14.71 13.06 0.77
N ARG A 53 -15.26 11.88 0.44
CA ARG A 53 -15.44 11.43 -0.95
C ARG A 53 -16.81 10.81 -1.19
#